data_AF-A0A0R1ZN18-F1
#
_entry.id   AF-A0A0R1ZN18-F1
#
_cell.length_a   1.000
_cell.length_b   1.000
_cell.length_c   1.000
_cell.angle_alpha   90.00
_cell.angle_beta   90.00
_cell.angle_gamma   90.00
#
_symmetry.space_group_name_H-M   'P 1'
#
loop_
_entity.id
_entity.type
_entity.pdbx_description
1 polymer ?
#
loop_
_entity_poly.entity_id
_entity_poly.type
_entity_poly.pdbx_seq_one_letter_code
_entity_poly.pdbx_strand_id
1 'polypeptide(L)'
;MATYLFPIKMAAISFPFLALLIALPFLIIQYRRYGSFTFSRAFVLYSFVFYMLTAYFMVILPLPAREAVAKLTTQRMQLVPFTGVMEFFGKSGFVVSQPGTWLAAFKSSYFLQPAFNMLLTVPFGFYLRYYFRKSWKQTLVMSFCLSLFYELTQLSGLYFIYPRPYRLFDVDDLIVNSLGGLLGFWLTPLFRLAFPNREKMDQVSYAKGRKVSWLRRFVALIADAVIILPIVRYLIHTAFALVNAQSLAANTALTYVLAVLIVFIGVPHMLHGATLGKALVRIRIVPADENSKVSWRRVVSIREALLYLVALPIWSGWWRQLSLVLTKISARTELNFIILAILGLGVLFFTADIIWTLICRDGRLFYDDWAKSKQISTVQQATKSV
;
A
#
# COMPACT_ATOMS: atom_id res chain seq x y z
N MET A 1 -5.04 36.71 -1.29
CA MET A 1 -4.00 35.68 -1.57
C MET A 1 -3.81 34.68 -0.43
N ALA A 2 -3.69 35.10 0.84
CA ALA A 2 -3.52 34.18 1.98
C ALA A 2 -4.65 33.14 2.17
N THR A 3 -5.91 33.50 1.88
CA THR A 3 -7.09 32.62 2.02
C THR A 3 -7.08 31.40 1.10
N TYR A 4 -6.44 31.49 -0.07
CA TYR A 4 -6.28 30.35 -1.00
C TYR A 4 -4.99 29.56 -0.74
N LEU A 5 -3.99 30.20 -0.13
CA LEU A 5 -2.70 29.57 0.14
C LEU A 5 -2.80 28.47 1.20
N PHE A 6 -3.64 28.66 2.22
CA PHE A 6 -3.82 27.69 3.30
C PHE A 6 -4.45 26.37 2.83
N PRO A 7 -5.59 26.35 2.11
CA PRO A 7 -6.13 25.11 1.55
C PRO A 7 -5.17 24.41 0.58
N ILE A 8 -4.47 25.17 -0.27
CA ILE A 8 -3.48 24.61 -1.21
C ILE A 8 -2.33 23.94 -0.45
N LYS A 9 -1.79 24.60 0.58
CA LYS A 9 -0.71 24.04 1.42
C LYS A 9 -1.17 22.79 2.15
N MET A 10 -2.37 22.81 2.73
CA MET A 10 -2.95 21.65 3.41
C MET A 10 -3.18 20.48 2.47
N ALA A 11 -3.67 20.71 1.24
CA ALA A 11 -3.81 19.69 0.22
C ALA A 11 -2.46 19.11 -0.22
N ALA A 12 -1.47 19.97 -0.48
CA ALA A 12 -0.11 19.55 -0.85
C ALA A 12 0.56 18.68 0.23
N ILE A 13 0.30 18.93 1.50
CA ILE A 13 0.84 18.12 2.61
C ILE A 13 0.02 16.84 2.79
N SER A 14 -1.32 16.91 2.80
CA SER A 14 -2.18 15.78 3.15
C SER A 14 -2.36 14.76 2.03
N PHE A 15 -2.49 15.20 0.77
CA PHE A 15 -2.79 14.31 -0.36
C PHE A 15 -1.73 13.25 -0.59
N PRO A 16 -0.42 13.51 -0.46
CA PRO A 16 0.60 12.46 -0.56
C PRO A 16 0.41 11.33 0.46
N PHE A 17 0.14 11.65 1.73
CA PHE A 17 -0.06 10.64 2.77
C PHE A 17 -1.36 9.88 2.58
N LEU A 18 -2.45 10.58 2.21
CA LEU A 18 -3.73 9.96 1.93
C LEU A 18 -3.64 9.03 0.71
N ALA A 19 -2.96 9.46 -0.36
CA ALA A 19 -2.69 8.65 -1.54
C ALA A 19 -1.85 7.42 -1.19
N LEU A 20 -0.84 7.56 -0.32
CA LEU A 20 -0.04 6.42 0.15
C LEU A 20 -0.89 5.41 0.92
N LEU A 21 -1.77 5.88 1.81
CA LEU A 21 -2.68 5.04 2.58
C LEU A 21 -3.63 4.27 1.66
N ILE A 22 -4.23 4.93 0.67
CA ILE A 22 -5.11 4.31 -0.33
C ILE A 22 -4.34 3.36 -1.26
N ALA A 23 -3.07 3.66 -1.58
CA ALA A 23 -2.22 2.83 -2.41
C ALA A 23 -1.76 1.55 -1.70
N LEU A 24 -1.72 1.56 -0.36
CA LEU A 24 -1.13 0.51 0.47
C LEU A 24 -1.73 -0.90 0.20
N PRO A 25 -3.06 -1.09 0.11
CA PRO A 25 -3.64 -2.38 -0.28
C PRO A 25 -3.19 -2.85 -1.67
N PHE A 26 -3.12 -1.96 -2.66
CA PHE A 26 -2.67 -2.30 -4.01
C PHE A 26 -1.18 -2.70 -4.03
N LEU A 27 -0.35 -2.00 -3.25
CA LEU A 27 1.07 -2.33 -3.07
C LEU A 27 1.23 -3.69 -2.39
N ILE A 28 0.40 -4.02 -1.38
CA ILE A 28 0.39 -5.35 -0.74
C ILE A 28 0.00 -6.45 -1.74
N ILE A 29 -1.11 -6.28 -2.47
CA ILE A 29 -1.58 -7.28 -3.45
C ILE A 29 -0.49 -7.54 -4.50
N GLN A 30 0.12 -6.46 -4.99
CA GLN A 30 1.19 -6.56 -5.95
C GLN A 30 2.42 -7.23 -5.37
N TYR A 31 2.83 -6.86 -4.16
CA TYR A 31 3.93 -7.49 -3.47
C TYR A 31 3.68 -9.00 -3.31
N ARG A 32 2.47 -9.42 -2.93
CA ARG A 32 2.10 -10.84 -2.81
C ARG A 32 2.12 -11.59 -4.15
N ARG A 33 1.88 -10.88 -5.26
CA ARG A 33 1.93 -11.45 -6.62
C ARG A 33 3.35 -11.62 -7.14
N TYR A 34 4.22 -10.63 -6.95
CA TYR A 34 5.55 -10.60 -7.57
C TYR A 34 6.72 -10.89 -6.61
N GLY A 35 6.47 -10.88 -5.30
CA GLY A 35 7.48 -11.19 -4.28
C GLY A 35 8.52 -10.11 -4.01
N SER A 36 8.47 -8.98 -4.73
CA SER A 36 9.36 -7.86 -4.52
C SER A 36 8.70 -6.52 -4.79
N PHE A 37 9.32 -5.51 -4.21
CA PHE A 37 8.98 -4.11 -4.39
C PHE A 37 9.99 -3.51 -5.37
N THR A 38 9.55 -3.08 -6.55
CA THR A 38 10.37 -2.28 -7.46
C THR A 38 9.94 -0.82 -7.38
N PHE A 39 10.90 0.08 -7.16
CA PHE A 39 10.62 1.51 -6.99
C PHE A 39 9.77 2.07 -8.14
N SER A 40 10.14 1.77 -9.39
CA SER A 40 9.39 2.22 -10.58
C SER A 40 7.93 1.80 -10.57
N ARG A 41 7.64 0.62 -10.06
CA ARG A 41 6.29 0.04 -10.06
C ARG A 41 5.45 0.61 -8.94
N ALA A 42 6.04 0.73 -7.76
CA ALA A 42 5.41 1.42 -6.64
C ALA A 42 5.13 2.88 -6.98
N PHE A 43 6.09 3.55 -7.64
CA PHE A 43 5.94 4.91 -8.12
C PHE A 43 4.77 5.05 -9.09
N VAL A 44 4.67 4.19 -10.11
CA VAL A 44 3.55 4.22 -11.08
C VAL A 44 2.19 3.97 -10.42
N LEU A 45 2.10 3.05 -9.46
CA LEU A 45 0.86 2.82 -8.71
C LEU A 45 0.50 3.99 -7.81
N TYR A 46 1.49 4.50 -7.07
CA TYR A 46 1.31 5.65 -6.20
C TYR A 46 0.90 6.89 -7.00
N SER A 47 1.55 7.17 -8.14
CA SER A 47 1.22 8.29 -9.00
C SER A 47 -0.16 8.16 -9.63
N PHE A 48 -0.60 6.93 -9.95
CA PHE A 48 -1.96 6.67 -10.38
C PHE A 48 -2.99 6.99 -9.28
N VAL A 49 -2.78 6.49 -8.06
CA VAL A 49 -3.68 6.76 -6.92
C VAL A 49 -3.71 8.24 -6.57
N PHE A 50 -2.54 8.89 -6.55
CA PHE A 50 -2.41 10.32 -6.32
C PHE A 50 -3.13 11.15 -7.40
N TYR A 51 -3.00 10.75 -8.67
CA TYR A 51 -3.76 11.34 -9.77
C TYR A 51 -5.27 11.19 -9.55
N MET A 52 -5.75 9.97 -9.27
CA MET A 52 -7.19 9.71 -9.06
C MET A 52 -7.75 10.56 -7.91
N LEU A 53 -6.99 10.66 -6.81
CA LEU A 53 -7.34 11.50 -5.67
C LEU A 53 -7.44 12.97 -6.08
N THR A 54 -6.41 13.49 -6.77
CA THR A 54 -6.36 14.88 -7.22
C THR A 54 -7.49 15.19 -8.20
N ALA A 55 -7.76 14.30 -9.15
CA ALA A 55 -8.84 14.46 -10.12
C ALA A 55 -10.21 14.48 -9.44
N TYR A 56 -10.46 13.56 -8.50
CA TYR A 56 -11.69 13.55 -7.70
C TYR A 56 -11.91 14.88 -6.98
N PHE A 57 -10.89 15.42 -6.31
CA PHE A 57 -11.00 16.71 -5.62
C PHE A 57 -11.16 17.89 -6.57
N MET A 58 -10.49 17.91 -7.73
CA MET A 58 -10.71 18.96 -8.75
C MET A 58 -12.14 18.97 -9.27
N VAL A 59 -12.76 17.80 -9.41
CA VAL A 59 -14.14 17.67 -9.89
C VAL A 59 -15.18 18.00 -8.82
N ILE A 60 -14.83 17.94 -7.53
CA ILE A 60 -15.79 18.20 -6.45
C ILE A 60 -15.67 19.59 -5.85
N LEU A 61 -14.44 20.12 -5.75
CA LEU A 61 -14.17 21.39 -5.10
C LEU A 61 -14.36 22.59 -6.04
N PRO A 62 -14.62 23.79 -5.48
CA PRO A 62 -14.88 24.06 -4.06
C PRO A 62 -16.31 23.65 -3.63
N LEU A 63 -16.46 23.27 -2.36
CA LEU A 63 -17.77 22.98 -1.78
C LEU A 63 -18.48 24.29 -1.36
N PRO A 64 -19.66 24.61 -1.90
CA PRO A 64 -20.41 25.80 -1.52
C PRO A 64 -21.08 25.65 -0.14
N ALA A 65 -21.49 26.77 0.47
CA ALA A 65 -22.27 26.75 1.70
C ALA A 65 -23.64 26.06 1.49
N ARG A 66 -24.10 25.24 2.44
CA ARG A 66 -25.34 24.47 2.33
C ARG A 66 -26.56 25.37 2.14
N GLU A 67 -26.60 26.51 2.81
CA GLU A 67 -27.69 27.49 2.73
C GLU A 67 -27.78 28.11 1.34
N ALA A 68 -26.63 28.34 0.68
CA ALA A 68 -26.58 28.85 -0.69
C ALA A 68 -27.14 27.82 -1.67
N VAL A 69 -26.77 26.55 -1.49
CA VAL A 69 -27.26 25.44 -2.33
C VAL A 69 -28.77 25.25 -2.18
N ALA A 70 -29.31 25.40 -0.96
CA ALA A 70 -30.75 25.30 -0.70
C ALA A 70 -31.59 26.33 -1.48
N LYS A 71 -31.02 27.51 -1.76
CA LYS A 71 -31.69 28.62 -2.47
C LYS A 71 -31.58 28.53 -3.99
N LEU A 72 -30.79 27.61 -4.55
CA LEU A 72 -30.66 27.49 -5.99
C LEU A 72 -32.02 27.12 -6.61
N THR A 73 -32.30 27.67 -7.79
CA THR A 73 -33.46 27.36 -8.64
C THR A 73 -33.05 26.86 -10.03
N THR A 74 -31.75 26.74 -10.29
CA THR A 74 -31.18 26.31 -11.57
C THR A 74 -31.54 24.87 -11.93
N GLN A 75 -31.46 24.56 -13.23
CA GLN A 75 -31.64 23.20 -13.76
C GLN A 75 -30.65 22.22 -13.11
N ARG A 76 -31.11 20.98 -12.87
CA ARG A 76 -30.32 19.93 -12.20
C ARG A 76 -29.56 19.03 -13.18
N MET A 77 -30.11 18.82 -14.37
CA MET A 77 -29.54 17.93 -15.39
C MET A 77 -29.71 18.53 -16.77
N GLN A 78 -28.65 18.53 -17.58
CA GLN A 78 -28.68 18.76 -19.02
C GLN A 78 -28.44 17.42 -19.72
N LEU A 79 -29.45 16.96 -20.48
CA LEU A 79 -29.43 15.65 -21.14
C LEU A 79 -29.33 15.75 -22.66
N VAL A 80 -29.39 16.96 -23.22
CA VAL A 80 -29.27 17.17 -24.68
C VAL A 80 -27.79 17.14 -25.07
N PRO A 81 -27.34 16.14 -25.85
CA PRO A 81 -25.94 16.04 -26.25
C PRO A 81 -25.57 17.17 -27.21
N PHE A 82 -24.29 17.53 -27.19
CA PHE A 82 -23.65 18.59 -27.97
C PHE A 82 -24.15 20.01 -27.66
N THR A 83 -24.79 20.21 -26.51
CA THR A 83 -25.17 21.55 -26.05
C THR A 83 -23.94 22.43 -25.84
N GLY A 84 -22.87 21.92 -25.24
CA GLY A 84 -21.63 22.68 -25.03
C GLY A 84 -21.00 23.18 -26.35
N VAL A 85 -21.15 22.41 -27.44
CA VAL A 85 -20.71 22.82 -28.78
C VAL A 85 -21.59 23.96 -29.30
N MET A 86 -22.92 23.82 -29.19
CA MET A 86 -23.86 24.88 -29.56
C MET A 86 -23.61 26.17 -28.77
N GLU A 87 -23.35 26.07 -27.47
CA GLU A 87 -23.05 27.21 -26.61
C GLU A 87 -21.72 27.86 -26.94
N PHE A 88 -20.70 27.10 -27.33
CA PHE A 88 -19.45 27.67 -27.83
C PHE A 88 -19.73 28.54 -29.06
N PHE A 89 -20.34 27.99 -30.12
CA PHE A 89 -20.62 28.76 -31.34
C PHE A 89 -21.61 29.91 -31.12
N GLY A 90 -22.58 29.76 -30.23
CA GLY A 90 -23.61 30.77 -29.97
C GLY A 90 -23.20 31.87 -28.99
N LYS A 91 -22.34 31.57 -28.00
CA LYS A 91 -22.07 32.45 -26.86
C LYS A 91 -20.60 32.84 -26.68
N SER A 92 -19.64 32.17 -27.31
CA SER A 92 -18.21 32.51 -27.15
C SER A 92 -17.76 33.67 -28.05
N GLY A 93 -18.61 34.10 -28.99
CA GLY A 93 -18.26 35.09 -30.02
C GLY A 93 -17.33 34.54 -31.12
N PHE A 94 -17.23 33.21 -31.27
CA PHE A 94 -16.39 32.58 -32.28
C PHE A 94 -16.99 32.76 -33.69
N VAL A 95 -16.24 33.40 -34.59
CA VAL A 95 -16.62 33.56 -35.99
C VAL A 95 -15.54 32.95 -36.88
N VAL A 96 -15.89 31.89 -37.62
CA VAL A 96 -14.96 31.14 -38.48
C VAL A 96 -14.25 32.05 -39.48
N SER A 97 -14.97 32.98 -40.10
CA SER A 97 -14.44 33.91 -41.11
C SER A 97 -13.57 35.04 -40.54
N GLN A 98 -13.51 35.21 -39.22
CA GLN A 98 -12.78 36.30 -38.57
C GLN A 98 -11.77 35.76 -37.54
N PRO A 99 -10.53 35.47 -37.95
CA PRO A 99 -9.48 34.91 -37.08
C PRO A 99 -9.21 35.72 -35.80
N GLY A 100 -9.43 37.04 -35.83
CA GLY A 100 -9.30 37.91 -34.65
C GLY A 100 -10.20 37.54 -33.48
N THR A 101 -11.31 36.83 -33.73
CA THR A 101 -12.27 36.39 -32.70
C THR A 101 -11.85 35.09 -32.00
N TRP A 102 -10.97 34.29 -32.60
CA TRP A 102 -10.69 32.92 -32.17
C TRP A 102 -10.00 32.85 -30.81
N LEU A 103 -9.02 33.73 -30.58
CA LEU A 103 -8.27 33.73 -29.33
C LEU A 103 -9.18 34.06 -28.14
N ALA A 104 -10.10 35.02 -28.30
CA ALA A 104 -11.07 35.39 -27.27
C ALA A 104 -12.04 34.22 -27.01
N ALA A 105 -12.53 33.58 -28.07
CA ALA A 105 -13.40 32.41 -27.96
C ALA A 105 -12.73 31.24 -27.22
N PHE A 106 -11.47 30.90 -27.54
CA PHE A 106 -10.74 29.83 -26.84
C PHE A 106 -10.36 30.18 -25.40
N LYS A 107 -10.38 31.46 -25.02
CA LYS A 107 -10.22 31.89 -23.62
C LYS A 107 -11.55 31.94 -22.86
N SER A 108 -12.68 31.74 -23.53
CA SER A 108 -14.00 31.72 -22.89
C SER A 108 -14.19 30.45 -22.06
N SER A 109 -15.06 30.52 -21.04
CA SER A 109 -15.44 29.36 -20.23
C SER A 109 -16.07 28.24 -21.06
N TYR A 110 -16.79 28.58 -22.14
CA TYR A 110 -17.43 27.63 -23.06
C TYR A 110 -16.42 26.70 -23.76
N PHE A 111 -15.16 27.12 -23.91
CA PHE A 111 -14.09 26.24 -24.41
C PHE A 111 -13.25 25.64 -23.28
N LEU A 112 -12.82 26.47 -22.33
CA LEU A 112 -11.87 26.06 -21.31
C LEU A 112 -12.42 24.96 -20.39
N GLN A 113 -13.71 24.99 -20.04
CA GLN A 113 -14.29 23.98 -19.15
C GLN A 113 -14.28 22.58 -19.80
N PRO A 114 -14.85 22.36 -21.00
CA PRO A 114 -14.73 21.08 -21.69
C PRO A 114 -13.28 20.68 -21.97
N ALA A 115 -12.41 21.62 -22.36
CA ALA A 115 -11.00 21.33 -22.63
C ALA A 115 -10.26 20.82 -21.39
N PHE A 116 -10.50 21.42 -20.21
CA PHE A 116 -9.89 20.98 -18.96
C PHE A 116 -10.48 19.66 -18.46
N ASN A 117 -11.78 19.42 -18.64
CA ASN A 117 -12.41 18.13 -18.35
C ASN A 117 -11.78 17.00 -19.20
N MET A 118 -11.62 17.24 -20.50
CA MET A 118 -10.90 16.33 -21.39
C MET A 118 -9.46 16.09 -20.93
N LEU A 119 -8.71 17.16 -20.63
CA LEU A 119 -7.32 17.05 -20.18
C LEU A 119 -7.19 16.29 -18.85
N LEU A 120 -8.15 16.46 -17.94
CA LEU A 120 -8.17 15.80 -16.64
C LEU A 120 -8.24 14.28 -16.76
N THR A 121 -8.89 13.77 -17.81
CA THR A 121 -9.10 12.33 -18.04
C THR A 121 -8.05 11.69 -18.96
N VAL A 122 -7.19 12.48 -19.61
CA VAL A 122 -6.05 11.99 -20.41
C VAL A 122 -5.12 11.07 -19.59
N PRO A 123 -4.66 11.44 -18.38
CA PRO A 123 -3.79 10.55 -17.60
C PRO A 123 -4.46 9.21 -17.28
N PHE A 124 -5.77 9.16 -17.04
CA PHE A 124 -6.50 7.92 -16.79
C PHE A 124 -6.38 6.96 -17.98
N GLY A 125 -6.64 7.45 -19.20
CA GLY A 125 -6.47 6.69 -20.43
C GLY A 125 -5.04 6.17 -20.63
N PHE A 126 -4.05 7.02 -20.32
CA PHE A 126 -2.65 6.63 -20.33
C PHE A 126 -2.37 5.46 -19.39
N TYR A 127 -2.79 5.54 -18.11
CA TYR A 127 -2.59 4.47 -17.14
C TYR A 127 -3.30 3.18 -17.54
N LEU A 128 -4.52 3.27 -18.09
CA LEU A 128 -5.27 2.10 -18.54
C LEU A 128 -4.54 1.32 -19.64
N ARG A 129 -3.94 2.01 -20.62
CA ARG A 129 -3.15 1.36 -21.67
C ARG A 129 -1.76 0.95 -21.19
N TYR A 130 -1.00 1.89 -20.62
CA TYR A 130 0.40 1.70 -20.21
C TYR A 130 0.53 0.67 -19.09
N TYR A 131 -0.21 0.87 -18.01
CA TYR A 131 -0.13 0.01 -16.84
C TYR A 131 -1.15 -1.13 -16.97
N PHE A 132 -2.46 -0.86 -17.02
CA PHE A 132 -3.46 -1.93 -16.94
C PHE A 132 -3.66 -2.77 -18.22
N ARG A 133 -2.97 -2.44 -19.32
CA ARG A 133 -3.05 -3.10 -20.64
C ARG A 133 -4.48 -3.26 -21.17
N LYS A 134 -5.35 -2.28 -20.88
CA LYS A 134 -6.71 -2.27 -21.38
C LYS A 134 -6.74 -1.95 -22.87
N SER A 135 -7.70 -2.51 -23.60
CA SER A 135 -7.94 -2.15 -25.00
C SER A 135 -8.58 -0.77 -25.12
N TRP A 136 -8.64 -0.20 -26.32
CA TRP A 136 -9.29 1.09 -26.53
C TRP A 136 -10.79 1.04 -26.15
N LYS A 137 -11.48 -0.09 -26.43
CA LYS A 137 -12.88 -0.31 -26.04
C LYS A 137 -13.05 -0.32 -24.53
N GLN A 138 -12.19 -1.07 -23.83
CA GLN A 138 -12.21 -1.10 -22.36
C GLN A 138 -11.88 0.27 -21.77
N THR A 139 -10.95 1.00 -22.38
CA THR A 139 -10.58 2.35 -21.95
C THR A 139 -11.75 3.32 -22.10
N LEU A 140 -12.44 3.30 -23.24
CA LEU A 140 -13.65 4.08 -23.46
C LEU A 140 -14.71 3.81 -22.40
N VAL A 141 -15.06 2.53 -22.17
CA VAL A 141 -16.07 2.14 -21.17
C VAL A 141 -15.65 2.56 -19.77
N MET A 142 -14.39 2.33 -19.38
CA MET A 142 -13.92 2.70 -18.04
C MET A 142 -13.86 4.22 -17.86
N SER A 143 -13.52 4.99 -18.90
CA SER A 143 -13.54 6.45 -18.87
C SER A 143 -14.96 7.01 -18.79
N PHE A 144 -15.90 6.40 -19.51
CA PHE A 144 -17.32 6.70 -19.38
C PHE A 144 -17.81 6.43 -17.95
N CYS A 145 -17.50 5.26 -17.38
CA CYS A 145 -17.86 4.93 -16.00
C CYS A 145 -17.23 5.90 -14.99
N LEU A 146 -15.98 6.34 -15.22
CA LEU A 146 -15.34 7.33 -14.37
C LEU A 146 -16.04 8.69 -14.45
N SER A 147 -16.40 9.13 -15.66
CA SER A 147 -17.15 10.37 -15.82
C SER A 147 -18.54 10.26 -15.20
N LEU A 148 -19.23 9.15 -15.42
CA LEU A 148 -20.55 8.90 -14.82
C LEU A 148 -20.47 8.89 -13.29
N PHE A 149 -19.41 8.31 -12.73
CA PHE A 149 -19.18 8.36 -11.28
C PHE A 149 -19.07 9.81 -10.78
N TYR A 150 -18.33 10.68 -11.48
CA TYR A 150 -18.25 12.10 -11.12
C TYR A 150 -19.60 12.81 -11.21
N GLU A 151 -20.30 12.65 -12.32
CA GLU A 151 -21.61 13.28 -12.55
C GLU A 151 -22.65 12.80 -11.53
N LEU A 152 -22.71 11.50 -11.22
CA LEU A 152 -23.61 10.95 -10.19
C LEU A 152 -23.23 11.43 -8.77
N THR A 153 -21.93 11.57 -8.50
CA THR A 153 -21.45 12.12 -7.23
C THR A 153 -21.96 13.55 -7.03
N GLN A 154 -21.96 14.37 -8.07
CA GLN A 154 -22.49 15.74 -8.01
C GLN A 154 -24.03 15.77 -8.02
N LEU A 155 -24.67 14.96 -8.86
CA LEU A 155 -26.13 14.86 -8.99
C LEU A 155 -26.78 14.34 -7.71
N SER A 156 -26.11 13.49 -6.96
CA SER A 156 -26.57 13.08 -5.63
C SER A 156 -26.53 14.22 -4.59
N GLY A 157 -26.01 15.40 -4.96
CA GLY A 157 -25.73 16.49 -4.02
C GLY A 157 -24.57 16.14 -3.08
N LEU A 158 -23.60 15.36 -3.56
CA LEU A 158 -22.59 14.66 -2.75
C LEU A 158 -23.21 13.80 -1.65
N TYR A 159 -23.87 12.73 -2.07
CA TYR A 159 -24.41 11.70 -1.19
C TYR A 159 -25.42 12.24 -0.16
N PHE A 160 -26.33 13.11 -0.61
CA PHE A 160 -27.41 13.70 0.20
C PHE A 160 -26.92 14.60 1.34
N ILE A 161 -25.63 14.99 1.33
CA ILE A 161 -25.14 16.03 2.21
C ILE A 161 -25.78 17.36 1.82
N TYR A 162 -25.93 17.67 0.53
CA TYR A 162 -26.66 18.86 0.10
C TYR A 162 -28.13 18.56 -0.19
N PRO A 163 -29.04 19.53 0.06
CA PRO A 163 -30.47 19.35 -0.20
C PRO A 163 -30.80 19.20 -1.70
N ARG A 164 -29.86 19.60 -2.57
CA ARG A 164 -29.96 19.49 -4.03
C ARG A 164 -28.56 19.45 -4.66
N PRO A 165 -28.43 19.06 -5.95
CA PRO A 165 -27.18 19.16 -6.67
C PRO A 165 -26.67 20.61 -6.68
N TYR A 166 -25.39 20.77 -6.38
CA TYR A 166 -24.71 22.08 -6.42
C TYR A 166 -23.95 22.31 -7.74
N ARG A 167 -23.87 21.30 -8.60
CA ARG A 167 -23.42 21.37 -9.99
C ARG A 167 -24.46 20.74 -10.91
N LEU A 168 -24.46 21.20 -12.16
CA LEU A 168 -25.32 20.68 -13.22
C LEU A 168 -24.75 19.32 -13.65
N PHE A 169 -25.58 18.28 -13.67
CA PHE A 169 -25.24 17.03 -14.35
C PHE A 169 -25.26 17.27 -15.86
N ASP A 170 -24.17 17.01 -16.56
CA ASP A 170 -24.07 17.28 -18.00
C ASP A 170 -23.66 16.04 -18.82
N VAL A 171 -24.49 15.67 -19.80
CA VAL A 171 -24.18 14.57 -20.73
C VAL A 171 -22.96 14.90 -21.59
N ASP A 172 -22.70 16.17 -21.90
CA ASP A 172 -21.52 16.57 -22.65
C ASP A 172 -20.23 16.31 -21.87
N ASP A 173 -20.26 16.46 -20.54
CA ASP A 173 -19.12 16.12 -19.70
C ASP A 173 -18.80 14.62 -19.75
N LEU A 174 -19.83 13.74 -19.84
CA LEU A 174 -19.63 12.30 -20.07
C LEU A 174 -18.90 12.02 -21.39
N ILE A 175 -19.28 12.71 -22.45
CA ILE A 175 -18.69 12.54 -23.79
C ILE A 175 -17.24 13.05 -23.78
N VAL A 176 -17.03 14.27 -23.30
CA VAL A 176 -15.74 14.96 -23.29
C VAL A 176 -14.71 14.21 -22.44
N ASN A 177 -15.09 13.75 -21.24
CA ASN A 177 -14.23 12.96 -20.38
C ASN A 177 -13.92 11.57 -20.96
N SER A 178 -14.90 10.95 -21.63
CA SER A 178 -14.68 9.69 -22.34
C SER A 178 -13.67 9.86 -23.49
N LEU A 179 -13.79 10.95 -24.25
CA LEU A 179 -12.84 11.32 -25.31
C LEU A 179 -11.46 11.64 -24.75
N GLY A 180 -11.35 12.32 -23.61
CA GLY A 180 -10.07 12.58 -22.94
C GLY A 180 -9.38 11.28 -22.54
N GLY A 181 -10.12 10.31 -22.01
CA GLY A 181 -9.62 8.96 -21.77
C GLY A 181 -9.11 8.25 -23.03
N LEU A 182 -9.85 8.33 -24.14
CA LEU A 182 -9.39 7.80 -25.42
C LEU A 182 -8.15 8.53 -25.95
N LEU A 183 -8.09 9.86 -25.82
CA LEU A 183 -6.94 10.65 -26.22
C LEU A 183 -5.70 10.20 -25.44
N GLY A 184 -5.81 10.03 -24.12
CA GLY A 184 -4.74 9.47 -23.30
C GLY A 184 -4.29 8.07 -23.72
N PHE A 185 -5.24 7.20 -24.08
CA PHE A 185 -4.94 5.90 -24.66
C PHE A 185 -4.11 6.05 -25.94
N TRP A 186 -4.52 6.90 -26.88
CA TRP A 186 -3.85 7.07 -28.18
C TRP A 186 -2.50 7.76 -28.06
N LEU A 187 -2.33 8.69 -27.12
CA LEU A 187 -1.06 9.37 -26.85
C LEU A 187 -0.04 8.48 -26.09
N THR A 188 -0.48 7.39 -25.48
CA THR A 188 0.40 6.51 -24.69
C THR A 188 1.68 6.05 -25.41
N PRO A 189 1.68 5.66 -26.70
CA PRO A 189 2.91 5.26 -27.39
C PRO A 189 3.98 6.37 -27.43
N LEU A 190 3.56 7.64 -27.53
CA LEU A 190 4.47 8.79 -27.52
C LEU A 190 5.15 8.93 -26.16
N PHE A 191 4.38 8.86 -25.08
CA PHE A 191 4.89 9.01 -23.73
C PHE A 191 5.58 7.76 -23.18
N ARG A 192 5.27 6.56 -23.70
CA ARG A 192 5.85 5.29 -23.22
C ARG A 192 7.38 5.29 -23.29
N LEU A 193 7.98 6.02 -24.23
CA LEU A 193 9.43 6.14 -24.37
C LEU A 193 10.10 6.75 -23.12
N ALA A 194 9.39 7.60 -22.37
CA ALA A 194 9.89 8.22 -21.14
C ALA A 194 9.70 7.32 -19.90
N PHE A 195 8.90 6.26 -19.98
CA PHE A 195 8.56 5.42 -18.83
C PHE A 195 9.15 4.00 -18.95
N PRO A 196 9.48 3.34 -17.81
CA PRO A 196 10.01 1.99 -17.84
C PRO A 196 9.02 1.01 -18.50
N ASN A 197 9.51 0.06 -19.30
CA ASN A 197 8.63 -0.94 -19.88
C ASN A 197 8.04 -1.84 -18.78
N ARG A 198 6.71 -1.94 -18.70
CA ARG A 198 6.00 -2.78 -17.73
C ARG A 198 6.48 -4.23 -17.73
N GLU A 199 6.79 -4.81 -18.89
CA GLU A 199 7.29 -6.19 -18.97
C GLU A 199 8.67 -6.35 -18.34
N LYS A 200 9.55 -5.38 -18.59
CA LYS A 200 10.84 -5.31 -17.92
C LYS A 200 10.65 -5.13 -16.41
N MET A 201 9.70 -4.32 -15.98
CA MET A 201 9.34 -4.17 -14.55
C MET A 201 8.81 -5.49 -13.96
N ASP A 202 7.99 -6.25 -14.69
CA ASP A 202 7.49 -7.57 -14.29
C ASP A 202 8.68 -8.53 -14.09
N GLN A 203 9.56 -8.63 -15.09
CA GLN A 203 10.74 -9.51 -15.06
C GLN A 203 11.70 -9.15 -13.92
N VAL A 204 12.03 -7.86 -13.76
CA VAL A 204 12.90 -7.39 -12.67
C VAL A 204 12.27 -7.66 -11.32
N SER A 205 10.95 -7.48 -11.18
CA SER A 205 10.25 -7.75 -9.92
C SER A 205 10.24 -9.25 -9.59
N TYR A 206 10.01 -10.13 -10.57
CA TYR A 206 10.11 -11.58 -10.34
C TYR A 206 11.54 -12.03 -10.05
N ALA A 207 12.54 -11.51 -10.77
CA ALA A 207 13.95 -11.84 -10.53
C ALA A 207 14.37 -11.45 -9.09
N LYS A 208 13.99 -10.24 -8.64
CA LYS A 208 14.22 -9.81 -7.26
C LYS A 208 13.37 -10.62 -6.26
N GLY A 209 12.14 -10.97 -6.63
CA GLY A 209 11.20 -11.71 -5.77
C GLY A 209 11.58 -13.15 -5.52
N ARG A 210 12.43 -13.76 -6.37
CA ARG A 210 13.02 -15.09 -6.13
C ARG A 210 14.04 -15.09 -4.99
N LYS A 211 14.70 -13.97 -4.71
CA LYS A 211 15.60 -13.83 -3.56
C LYS A 211 14.85 -13.26 -2.36
N VAL A 212 15.10 -13.81 -1.18
CA VAL A 212 14.50 -13.29 0.06
C VAL A 212 15.33 -12.10 0.54
N SER A 213 14.81 -10.88 0.38
CA SER A 213 15.48 -9.65 0.83
C SER A 213 15.39 -9.46 2.35
N TRP A 214 16.30 -8.65 2.91
CA TRP A 214 16.26 -8.26 4.33
C TRP A 214 14.96 -7.57 4.73
N LEU A 215 14.49 -6.61 3.92
CA LEU A 215 13.22 -5.94 4.17
C LEU A 215 12.05 -6.92 4.25
N ARG A 216 12.05 -7.96 3.40
CA ARG A 216 11.02 -8.99 3.38
C ARG A 216 11.05 -9.86 4.64
N ARG A 217 12.24 -10.20 5.14
CA ARG A 217 12.41 -10.90 6.43
C ARG A 217 11.97 -10.03 7.60
N PHE A 218 12.29 -8.75 7.57
CA PHE A 218 11.91 -7.78 8.59
C PHE A 218 10.39 -7.58 8.67
N VAL A 219 9.71 -7.45 7.52
CA VAL A 219 8.24 -7.37 7.48
C VAL A 219 7.60 -8.64 8.02
N ALA A 220 8.13 -9.83 7.67
CA ALA A 220 7.65 -11.08 8.24
C ALA A 220 7.82 -11.12 9.77
N LEU A 221 8.99 -10.72 10.26
CA LEU A 221 9.29 -10.64 11.70
C LEU A 221 8.35 -9.69 12.42
N ILE A 222 8.08 -8.50 11.87
CA ILE A 222 7.11 -7.55 12.47
C ILE A 222 5.72 -8.15 12.51
N ALA A 223 5.23 -8.71 11.40
CA ALA A 223 3.91 -9.32 11.35
C ALA A 223 3.78 -10.44 12.39
N ASP A 224 4.79 -11.30 12.48
CA ASP A 224 4.83 -12.41 13.42
C ASP A 224 4.94 -11.94 14.89
N ALA A 225 5.89 -11.06 15.20
CA ALA A 225 6.22 -10.70 16.58
C ALA A 225 5.34 -9.58 17.17
N VAL A 226 4.88 -8.63 16.35
CA VAL A 226 4.12 -7.45 16.82
C VAL A 226 2.62 -7.60 16.63
N ILE A 227 2.18 -8.41 15.65
CA ILE A 227 0.75 -8.60 15.37
C ILE A 227 0.29 -9.98 15.84
N ILE A 228 0.85 -11.05 15.27
CA ILE A 228 0.34 -12.42 15.47
C ILE A 228 0.60 -12.91 16.89
N LEU A 229 1.83 -12.76 17.40
CA LEU A 229 2.20 -13.26 18.71
C LEU A 229 1.39 -12.62 19.85
N PRO A 230 1.18 -11.28 19.91
CA PRO A 230 0.33 -10.67 20.92
C PRO A 230 -1.13 -11.11 20.84
N ILE A 231 -1.69 -11.25 19.63
CA ILE A 231 -3.06 -11.75 19.43
C ILE A 231 -3.19 -13.16 20.01
N VAL A 232 -2.29 -14.07 19.65
CA VAL A 232 -2.34 -15.46 20.13
C VAL A 232 -2.13 -15.53 21.64
N ARG A 233 -1.23 -14.72 22.18
CA ARG A 233 -1.02 -14.63 23.63
C ARG A 233 -2.27 -14.12 24.37
N TYR A 234 -2.97 -13.13 23.80
CA TYR A 234 -4.24 -12.63 24.33
C TYR A 234 -5.32 -13.73 24.29
N LEU A 235 -5.40 -14.51 23.21
CA LEU A 235 -6.32 -15.65 23.11
C LEU A 235 -6.02 -16.74 24.14
N ILE A 236 -4.74 -17.05 24.39
CA ILE A 236 -4.35 -18.03 25.44
C ILE A 236 -4.71 -17.50 26.82
N HIS A 237 -4.42 -16.22 27.10
CA HIS A 237 -4.75 -15.59 28.38
C HIS A 237 -6.26 -15.64 28.65
N THR A 238 -7.07 -15.27 27.65
CA THR A 238 -8.54 -15.32 27.74
C THR A 238 -9.05 -16.76 27.89
N ALA A 239 -8.49 -17.73 27.17
CA ALA A 239 -8.85 -19.13 27.33
C ALA A 239 -8.60 -19.65 28.76
N PHE A 240 -7.45 -19.33 29.37
CA PHE A 240 -7.18 -19.68 30.77
C PHE A 240 -8.12 -18.98 31.76
N ALA A 241 -8.47 -17.71 31.50
CA ALA A 241 -9.43 -16.99 32.33
C ALA A 241 -10.83 -17.62 32.29
N LEU A 242 -11.28 -18.12 31.12
CA LEU A 242 -12.58 -18.78 30.95
C LEU A 242 -12.71 -20.11 31.71
N VAL A 243 -11.59 -20.82 31.94
CA VAL A 243 -11.56 -22.08 32.70
C VAL A 243 -11.18 -21.87 34.18
N ASN A 244 -11.27 -20.64 34.69
CA ASN A 244 -10.91 -20.27 36.07
C ASN A 244 -9.46 -20.64 36.45
N ALA A 245 -8.52 -20.54 35.51
CA ALA A 245 -7.10 -20.75 35.74
C ALA A 245 -6.33 -19.41 35.77
N GLN A 246 -6.73 -18.49 36.64
CA GLN A 246 -6.19 -17.12 36.67
C GLN A 246 -4.68 -17.06 36.94
N SER A 247 -4.14 -17.99 37.74
CA SER A 247 -2.69 -18.09 38.00
C SER A 247 -1.87 -18.42 36.75
N LEU A 248 -2.39 -19.31 35.90
CA LEU A 248 -1.79 -19.64 34.61
C LEU A 248 -1.93 -18.49 33.60
N ALA A 249 -3.09 -17.82 33.59
CA ALA A 249 -3.33 -16.65 32.74
C ALA A 249 -2.37 -15.49 33.08
N ALA A 250 -2.12 -15.25 34.37
CA ALA A 250 -1.22 -14.21 34.85
C ALA A 250 0.27 -14.53 34.60
N ASN A 251 0.62 -15.80 34.38
CA ASN A 251 1.99 -16.20 34.10
C ASN A 251 2.41 -15.78 32.68
N THR A 252 3.06 -14.62 32.59
CA THR A 252 3.52 -14.03 31.34
C THR A 252 4.54 -14.88 30.58
N ALA A 253 5.40 -15.60 31.29
CA ALA A 253 6.39 -16.49 30.68
C ALA A 253 5.72 -17.74 30.08
N LEU A 254 4.80 -18.36 30.81
CA LEU A 254 4.04 -19.51 30.34
C LEU A 254 3.21 -19.16 29.10
N THR A 255 2.43 -18.09 29.16
CA THR A 255 1.59 -17.63 28.03
C THR A 255 2.43 -17.26 26.81
N TYR A 256 3.62 -16.69 27.01
CA TYR A 256 4.59 -16.44 25.93
C TYR A 256 5.11 -17.72 25.30
N VAL A 257 5.61 -18.67 26.10
CA VAL A 257 6.16 -19.94 25.61
C VAL A 257 5.09 -20.72 24.85
N LEU A 258 3.88 -20.85 25.40
CA LEU A 258 2.77 -21.53 24.71
C LEU A 258 2.44 -20.86 23.37
N ALA A 259 2.38 -19.52 23.33
CA ALA A 259 2.14 -18.80 22.08
C ALA A 259 3.26 -19.05 21.05
N VAL A 260 4.52 -19.09 21.49
CA VAL A 260 5.66 -19.40 20.60
C VAL A 260 5.59 -20.84 20.08
N LEU A 261 5.27 -21.81 20.93
CA LEU A 261 5.11 -23.21 20.51
C LEU A 261 3.99 -23.36 19.46
N ILE A 262 2.87 -22.65 19.63
CA ILE A 262 1.76 -22.69 18.66
C ILE A 262 2.17 -22.00 17.35
N VAL A 263 2.63 -20.75 17.41
CA VAL A 263 2.83 -19.88 16.24
C VAL A 263 4.11 -20.19 15.47
N PHE A 264 5.18 -20.56 16.16
CA PHE A 264 6.51 -20.69 15.56
C PHE A 264 7.00 -22.13 15.47
N ILE A 265 6.31 -23.08 16.09
CA ILE A 265 6.55 -24.51 15.89
C ILE A 265 5.34 -25.15 15.21
N GLY A 266 4.17 -25.13 15.84
CA GLY A 266 2.95 -25.77 15.32
C GLY A 266 2.54 -25.28 13.93
N VAL A 267 2.34 -23.97 13.76
CA VAL A 267 1.89 -23.38 12.49
C VAL A 267 2.85 -23.67 11.32
N PRO A 268 4.19 -23.50 11.45
CA PRO A 268 5.11 -23.88 10.39
C PRO A 268 5.05 -25.36 10.00
N HIS A 269 4.73 -26.28 10.92
CA HIS A 269 4.50 -27.69 10.56
C HIS A 269 3.28 -27.87 9.67
N MET A 270 2.22 -27.08 9.89
CA MET A 270 1.00 -27.11 9.07
C MET A 270 1.20 -26.40 7.72
N LEU A 271 1.98 -25.31 7.71
CA LEU A 271 2.25 -24.47 6.54
C LEU A 271 3.57 -24.80 5.83
N HIS A 272 4.07 -26.03 5.99
CA HIS A 272 5.24 -26.55 5.28
C HIS A 272 6.48 -25.65 5.38
N GLY A 273 6.80 -25.18 6.60
CA GLY A 273 7.98 -24.38 6.91
C GLY A 273 7.77 -22.86 6.87
N ALA A 274 6.53 -22.37 6.84
CA ALA A 274 6.22 -20.94 6.89
C ALA A 274 5.40 -20.57 8.14
N THR A 275 5.82 -19.53 8.86
CA THR A 275 4.96 -18.84 9.84
C THR A 275 3.88 -18.04 9.11
N LEU A 276 2.87 -17.52 9.82
CA LEU A 276 1.83 -16.68 9.19
C LEU A 276 2.43 -15.42 8.56
N GLY A 277 3.36 -14.73 9.23
CA GLY A 277 4.07 -13.58 8.70
C GLY A 277 4.95 -13.92 7.51
N LYS A 278 5.66 -15.07 7.54
CA LYS A 278 6.43 -15.55 6.39
C LYS A 278 5.52 -15.93 5.21
N ALA A 279 4.38 -16.56 5.47
CA ALA A 279 3.39 -16.91 4.45
C ALA A 279 2.79 -15.66 3.78
N LEU A 280 2.51 -14.60 4.55
CA LEU A 280 2.06 -13.30 4.05
C LEU A 280 3.00 -12.77 2.97
N VAL A 281 4.30 -12.84 3.23
CA VAL A 281 5.33 -12.40 2.32
C VAL A 281 5.94 -13.51 1.47
N ARG A 282 5.31 -14.69 1.35
CA ARG A 282 5.76 -15.81 0.50
C ARG A 282 7.15 -16.39 0.84
N ILE A 283 7.64 -16.29 2.07
CA ILE A 283 8.86 -16.98 2.52
C ILE A 283 8.53 -18.39 2.99
N ARG A 284 9.43 -19.34 2.73
CA ARG A 284 9.46 -20.66 3.36
C ARG A 284 10.86 -20.95 3.90
N ILE A 285 10.92 -21.64 5.03
CA ILE A 285 12.15 -22.15 5.63
C ILE A 285 12.34 -23.59 5.18
N VAL A 286 13.54 -23.91 4.72
CA VAL A 286 13.92 -25.25 4.28
C VAL A 286 15.30 -25.61 4.84
N PRO A 287 15.66 -26.90 4.90
CA PRO A 287 17.04 -27.31 5.15
C PRO A 287 18.02 -26.63 4.20
N ALA A 288 19.20 -26.26 4.69
CA ALA A 288 20.23 -25.62 3.88
C ALA A 288 20.77 -26.59 2.81
N ASP A 289 21.02 -27.82 3.24
CA ASP A 289 21.41 -28.96 2.40
C ASP A 289 20.17 -29.78 2.00
N GLU A 290 19.97 -29.92 0.69
CA GLU A 290 18.83 -30.62 0.09
C GLU A 290 18.95 -32.15 0.23
N ASN A 291 20.16 -32.66 0.43
CA ASN A 291 20.43 -34.10 0.63
C ASN A 291 20.44 -34.51 2.10
N SER A 292 20.18 -33.57 3.02
CA SER A 292 20.18 -33.85 4.45
C SER A 292 19.06 -34.82 4.83
N LYS A 293 19.42 -35.90 5.54
CA LYS A 293 18.45 -36.85 6.13
C LYS A 293 17.68 -36.26 7.31
N VAL A 294 18.02 -35.04 7.76
CA VAL A 294 17.35 -34.39 8.89
C VAL A 294 15.96 -33.91 8.47
N SER A 295 14.94 -34.32 9.21
CA SER A 295 13.57 -33.86 8.98
C SER A 295 13.48 -32.33 8.96
N TRP A 296 12.91 -31.78 7.89
CA TRP A 296 12.69 -30.33 7.75
C TRP A 296 11.93 -29.73 8.93
N ARG A 297 11.04 -30.52 9.55
CA ARG A 297 10.29 -30.16 10.75
C ARG A 297 11.24 -29.82 11.92
N ARG A 298 12.26 -30.65 12.13
CA ARG A 298 13.26 -30.45 13.18
C ARG A 298 14.07 -29.19 12.92
N VAL A 299 14.53 -29.00 11.68
CA VAL A 299 15.29 -27.81 11.25
C VAL A 299 14.50 -26.53 11.52
N VAL A 300 13.24 -26.48 11.10
CA VAL A 300 12.36 -25.32 11.31
C VAL A 300 12.15 -25.07 12.81
N SER A 301 11.87 -26.12 13.59
CA SER A 301 11.61 -25.99 15.03
C SER A 301 12.83 -25.46 15.79
N ILE A 302 14.03 -25.98 15.50
CA ILE A 302 15.27 -25.52 16.13
C ILE A 302 15.54 -24.06 15.77
N ARG A 303 15.45 -23.72 14.48
CA ARG A 303 15.65 -22.36 14.00
C ARG A 303 14.73 -21.36 14.70
N GLU A 304 13.44 -21.66 14.77
CA GLU A 304 12.46 -20.78 15.38
C GLU A 304 12.59 -20.73 16.92
N ALA A 305 12.97 -21.82 17.57
CA ALA A 305 13.29 -21.83 19.00
C ALA A 305 14.51 -20.94 19.30
N LEU A 306 15.58 -21.00 18.50
CA LEU A 306 16.74 -20.13 18.67
C LEU A 306 16.37 -18.65 18.55
N LEU A 307 15.46 -18.30 17.65
CA LEU A 307 15.02 -16.91 17.48
C LEU A 307 14.04 -16.46 18.59
N TYR A 308 12.95 -17.20 18.80
CA TYR A 308 11.83 -16.78 19.64
C TYR A 308 11.91 -17.26 21.10
N LEU A 309 12.68 -18.31 21.41
CA LEU A 309 12.86 -18.78 22.80
C LEU A 309 14.24 -18.39 23.38
N VAL A 310 15.20 -17.98 22.54
CA VAL A 310 16.54 -17.60 22.99
C VAL A 310 16.83 -16.14 22.67
N ALA A 311 16.96 -15.75 21.41
CA ALA A 311 17.44 -14.42 21.03
C ALA A 311 16.52 -13.27 21.50
N LEU A 312 15.22 -13.35 21.17
CA LEU A 312 14.26 -12.31 21.53
C LEU A 312 14.03 -12.21 23.05
N PRO A 313 13.90 -13.31 23.81
CA PRO A 313 13.84 -13.24 25.27
C PRO A 313 15.08 -12.61 25.89
N ILE A 314 16.30 -12.95 25.43
CA ILE A 314 17.54 -12.32 25.91
C ILE A 314 17.53 -10.81 25.63
N TRP A 315 17.15 -10.40 24.42
CA TRP A 315 17.05 -8.98 24.06
C TRP A 315 16.03 -8.23 24.95
N SER A 316 14.82 -8.80 25.09
CA SER A 316 13.75 -8.20 25.91
C SER A 316 14.10 -8.15 27.39
N GLY A 317 14.77 -9.20 27.90
CA GLY A 317 15.26 -9.29 29.27
C GLY A 317 16.34 -8.25 29.53
N TRP A 318 17.29 -8.09 28.61
CA TRP A 318 18.33 -7.07 28.70
C TRP A 318 17.74 -5.66 28.76
N TRP A 319 16.83 -5.33 27.85
CA TRP A 319 16.17 -4.03 27.83
C TRP A 319 15.41 -3.73 29.14
N ARG A 320 14.66 -4.73 29.64
CA ARG A 320 13.96 -4.63 30.92
C ARG A 320 14.94 -4.40 32.07
N GLN A 321 16.04 -5.17 32.11
CA GLN A 321 17.04 -5.05 33.17
C GLN A 321 17.77 -3.70 33.13
N LEU A 322 18.13 -3.24 31.94
CA LEU A 322 18.72 -1.92 31.73
C LEU A 322 17.78 -0.82 32.23
N SER A 323 16.51 -0.87 31.84
CA SER A 323 15.49 0.09 32.28
C SER A 323 15.32 0.09 33.80
N LEU A 324 15.38 -1.09 34.44
CA LEU A 324 15.25 -1.24 35.89
C LEU A 324 16.40 -0.54 36.62
N VAL A 325 17.65 -0.82 36.23
CA VAL A 325 18.87 -0.26 36.85
C VAL A 325 18.98 1.25 36.64
N LEU A 326 18.55 1.76 35.48
CA LEU A 326 18.57 3.19 35.18
C LEU A 326 17.49 3.97 35.95
N THR A 327 16.28 3.43 36.06
CA THR A 327 15.13 4.15 36.64
C THR A 327 14.97 4.00 38.14
N LYS A 328 15.38 2.86 38.73
CA LYS A 328 15.20 2.57 40.16
C LYS A 328 16.55 2.46 40.86
N ILE A 329 16.85 3.41 41.74
CA ILE A 329 18.10 3.41 42.52
C ILE A 329 18.22 2.14 43.37
N SER A 330 17.13 1.67 43.99
CA SER A 330 17.09 0.44 44.79
C SER A 330 17.40 -0.83 43.99
N ALA A 331 17.30 -0.78 42.65
CA ALA A 331 17.61 -1.90 41.78
C ALA A 331 19.09 -1.96 41.36
N ARG A 332 19.94 -1.03 41.80
CA ARG A 332 21.38 -1.00 41.47
C ARG A 332 22.19 -1.93 42.37
N THR A 333 21.82 -3.20 42.40
CA THR A 333 22.53 -4.25 43.14
C THR A 333 23.56 -4.94 42.24
N GLU A 334 24.61 -5.51 42.82
CA GLU A 334 25.64 -6.27 42.08
C GLU A 334 25.02 -7.38 41.21
N LEU A 335 24.06 -8.13 41.77
CA LEU A 335 23.34 -9.17 41.05
C LEU A 335 22.62 -8.63 39.81
N ASN A 336 21.98 -7.46 39.92
CA ASN A 336 21.29 -6.85 38.78
C ASN A 336 22.26 -6.39 37.68
N PHE A 337 23.45 -5.92 38.06
CA PHE A 337 24.52 -5.59 37.11
C PHE A 337 25.13 -6.84 36.46
N ILE A 338 25.32 -7.93 37.21
CA ILE A 338 25.79 -9.21 36.67
C ILE A 338 24.78 -9.76 35.64
N ILE A 339 23.48 -9.78 35.98
CA ILE A 339 22.44 -10.19 35.04
C ILE A 339 22.44 -9.31 33.79
N LEU A 340 22.57 -7.98 33.96
CA LEU A 340 22.64 -7.04 32.85
C LEU A 340 23.84 -7.31 31.95
N ALA A 341 25.01 -7.60 32.54
CA ALA A 341 26.24 -7.91 31.81
C ALA A 341 26.12 -9.21 31.01
N ILE A 342 25.62 -10.29 31.63
CA ILE A 342 25.41 -11.59 30.96
C ILE A 342 24.44 -11.45 29.78
N LEU A 343 23.29 -10.81 30.00
CA LEU A 343 22.32 -10.56 28.93
C LEU A 343 22.92 -9.64 27.86
N GLY A 344 23.77 -8.68 28.26
CA GLY A 344 24.48 -7.76 27.38
C GLY A 344 25.46 -8.46 26.45
N LEU A 345 26.19 -9.48 26.92
CA LEU A 345 27.03 -10.33 26.07
C LEU A 345 26.21 -11.03 24.98
N GLY A 346 25.02 -11.54 25.33
CA GLY A 346 24.11 -12.13 24.36
C GLY A 346 23.61 -11.11 23.32
N VAL A 347 23.20 -9.93 23.76
CA VAL A 347 22.80 -8.82 22.87
C VAL A 347 23.94 -8.43 21.93
N LEU A 348 25.17 -8.27 22.45
CA LEU A 348 26.35 -7.94 21.64
C LEU A 348 26.63 -9.01 20.59
N PHE A 349 26.54 -10.30 20.96
CA PHE A 349 26.67 -11.40 20.02
C PHE A 349 25.63 -11.31 18.89
N PHE A 350 24.34 -11.11 19.21
CA PHE A 350 23.30 -10.98 18.19
C PHE A 350 23.47 -9.74 17.31
N THR A 351 23.87 -8.59 17.87
CA THR A 351 24.14 -7.39 17.06
C THR A 351 25.34 -7.58 16.16
N ALA A 352 26.41 -8.22 16.66
CA ALA A 352 27.60 -8.50 15.87
C ALA A 352 27.28 -9.46 14.72
N ASP A 353 26.49 -10.51 14.96
CA ASP A 353 25.99 -11.44 13.94
C ASP A 353 25.18 -10.70 12.86
N ILE A 354 24.21 -9.84 13.25
CA ILE A 354 23.45 -9.03 12.29
C ILE A 354 24.37 -8.14 11.45
N ILE A 355 25.31 -7.44 12.07
CA ILE A 355 26.26 -6.56 11.37
C ILE A 355 27.12 -7.38 10.41
N TRP A 356 27.64 -8.52 10.86
CA TRP A 356 28.44 -9.42 10.04
C TRP A 356 27.68 -9.91 8.82
N THR A 357 26.46 -10.42 8.99
CA THR A 357 25.63 -10.89 7.87
C THR A 357 25.27 -9.76 6.89
N LEU A 358 25.11 -8.52 7.38
CA LEU A 358 24.87 -7.36 6.53
C LEU A 358 26.10 -6.98 5.69
N ILE A 359 27.30 -7.10 6.25
CA ILE A 359 28.58 -6.84 5.58
C ILE A 359 28.91 -7.96 4.58
N CYS A 360 28.87 -9.22 5.02
CA CYS A 360 29.24 -10.39 4.21
C CYS A 360 28.17 -10.77 3.18
N ARG A 361 26.92 -10.31 3.34
CA ARG A 361 25.77 -10.54 2.42
C ARG A 361 25.46 -12.02 2.15
N ASP A 362 25.87 -12.91 3.04
CA ASP A 362 25.54 -14.34 3.04
C ASP A 362 24.07 -14.60 3.39
N GLY A 363 23.43 -13.65 4.08
CA GLY A 363 22.00 -13.67 4.38
C GLY A 363 21.60 -14.83 5.29
N ARG A 364 22.49 -15.31 6.15
CA ARG A 364 22.19 -16.30 7.20
C ARG A 364 22.67 -15.74 8.54
N LEU A 365 21.76 -15.70 9.50
CA LEU A 365 22.09 -15.31 10.87
C LEU A 365 22.47 -16.56 11.67
N PHE A 366 23.00 -16.39 12.87
CA PHE A 366 23.48 -17.49 13.72
C PHE A 366 22.44 -18.62 13.87
N TYR A 367 21.16 -18.26 14.02
CA TYR A 367 20.08 -19.23 14.15
C TYR A 367 19.77 -19.99 12.85
N ASP A 368 20.09 -19.40 11.69
CA ASP A 368 19.95 -20.07 10.39
C ASP A 368 21.10 -21.08 10.24
N ASP A 369 22.33 -20.71 10.60
CA ASP A 369 23.52 -21.56 10.50
C ASP A 369 23.52 -22.71 11.52
N TRP A 370 23.19 -22.45 12.79
CA TRP A 370 23.13 -23.49 13.83
C TRP A 370 22.02 -24.49 13.57
N ALA A 371 20.88 -24.04 13.04
CA ALA A 371 19.79 -24.93 12.64
C ALA A 371 20.04 -25.61 11.28
N LYS A 372 21.09 -25.21 10.54
CA LYS A 372 21.35 -25.64 9.15
C LYS A 372 20.15 -25.42 8.23
N SER A 373 19.59 -24.20 8.29
CA SER A 373 18.39 -23.79 7.56
C SER A 373 18.68 -22.65 6.59
N LYS A 374 17.83 -22.51 5.57
CA LYS A 374 17.82 -21.36 4.65
C LYS A 374 16.39 -20.90 4.39
N GLN A 375 16.23 -19.62 4.07
CA GLN A 375 14.94 -19.04 3.69
C GLN A 375 14.86 -18.90 2.17
N ILE A 376 13.84 -19.51 1.57
CA ILE A 376 13.57 -19.45 0.14
C ILE A 376 12.28 -18.69 -0.16
N SER A 377 12.20 -18.14 -1.37
CA SER A 377 10.98 -17.53 -1.87
C SER A 377 10.08 -18.58 -2.50
N THR A 378 8.79 -18.54 -2.16
CA THR A 378 7.74 -19.38 -2.78
C THR A 378 7.02 -18.68 -3.94
N VAL A 379 7.54 -17.54 -4.40
CA VAL A 379 6.96 -16.77 -5.49
C VAL A 379 7.18 -17.53 -6.80
N GLN A 380 6.09 -18.08 -7.33
CA GLN A 380 6.08 -18.70 -8.65
C GLN A 380 5.80 -17.64 -9.72
N GLN A 381 6.52 -17.71 -10.83
CA GLN A 381 6.18 -16.92 -12.00
C GLN A 381 4.85 -17.49 -12.53
N ALA A 382 3.80 -16.66 -12.62
CA ALA A 382 2.60 -17.07 -13.31
C ALA A 382 3.00 -17.46 -14.74
N THR A 383 2.92 -18.74 -15.07
CA THR A 383 2.98 -19.21 -16.45
C THR A 383 1.97 -18.38 -17.23
N LYS A 384 2.41 -17.76 -18.33
CA LYS A 384 1.47 -17.13 -19.26
C LYS A 384 0.54 -18.26 -19.70
N SER A 385 -0.70 -18.28 -19.20
CA SER A 385 -1.79 -18.92 -19.95
C SER A 385 -1.82 -18.19 -21.28
N VAL A 386 -1.41 -18.91 -22.33
CA VAL A 386 -1.33 -18.45 -23.72
C VAL A 386 -2.64 -17.78 -24.12
#